data_AF-A0A2V9KS23-F1
#
_entry.id   AF-A0A2V9KS23-F1
#
_cell.length_a   1.000
_cell.length_b   1.000
_cell.length_c   1.000
_cell.angle_alpha   90.00
_cell.angle_beta   90.00
_cell.angle_gamma   90.00
#
_symmetry.space_group_name_H-M   'P 1'
#
loop_
_entity.id
_entity.type
_entity.pdbx_description
1 polymer ?
#
loop_
_entity_poly.entity_id
_entity_poly.type
_entity_poly.pdbx_seq_one_letter_code
_entity_poly.pdbx_strand_id
1 'polypeptide(L)'
;YRGRHVGSLGAAGCFSFYPSKNLGGAGDGGMVTTNDAQVADQLRRLRDHGRSQKYSHEVLGMNSRLDALQAAILRVKLLHLANWTRRRQEKAERYRALFDEAALDGNVKLPAAPPGCFHVYNQFTVRSSERDRLREFLRARGIPTEIYYPRP
;
A
#
# COMPACT_ATOMS: atom_id res chain seq x y z
N TYR A 1 -13.46 0.62 3.81
CA TYR A 1 -14.56 -0.33 3.56
C TYR A 1 -15.74 0.06 4.42
N ARG A 2 -16.89 0.40 3.83
CA ARG A 2 -18.11 0.83 4.55
C ARG A 2 -17.83 1.87 5.65
N GLY A 3 -17.14 2.95 5.31
CA GLY A 3 -16.75 4.01 6.24
C GLY A 3 -15.57 3.69 7.17
N ARG A 4 -15.14 2.43 7.29
CA ARG A 4 -14.00 2.02 8.12
C ARG A 4 -12.68 2.12 7.35
N HIS A 5 -11.65 2.67 8.00
CA HIS A 5 -10.28 2.72 7.47
C HIS A 5 -9.64 1.33 7.39
N VAL A 6 -8.74 1.12 6.42
CA VAL A 6 -7.89 -0.07 6.40
C VAL A 6 -7.00 -0.07 7.65
N GLY A 7 -6.68 -1.26 8.15
CA GLY A 7 -5.93 -1.46 9.39
C GLY A 7 -6.79 -1.61 10.65
N SER A 8 -8.09 -1.33 10.58
CA SER A 8 -9.04 -1.54 11.68
C SER A 8 -10.08 -2.63 11.40
N LEU A 9 -9.94 -3.39 10.30
CA LEU A 9 -10.98 -4.30 9.81
C LEU A 9 -10.98 -5.68 10.50
N GLY A 10 -9.84 -6.14 11.02
CA GLY A 10 -9.68 -7.43 11.67
C GLY A 10 -8.93 -7.31 13.00
N ALA A 11 -8.30 -8.41 13.43
CA ALA A 11 -7.55 -8.45 14.69
C ALA A 11 -6.34 -7.51 14.70
N ALA A 12 -5.64 -7.40 13.57
CA ALA A 12 -4.56 -6.45 13.38
C ALA A 12 -4.46 -5.98 11.92
N GLY A 13 -3.92 -4.79 11.73
CA GLY A 13 -3.61 -4.19 10.43
C GLY A 13 -2.11 -4.05 10.25
N CYS A 14 -1.56 -4.59 9.16
CA CYS A 14 -0.14 -4.49 8.87
C CYS A 14 0.10 -3.54 7.69
N PHE A 15 1.02 -2.61 7.88
CA PHE A 15 1.38 -1.59 6.89
C PHE A 15 2.85 -1.70 6.53
N SER A 16 3.13 -1.55 5.23
CA SER A 16 4.47 -1.30 4.72
C SER A 16 4.60 0.19 4.41
N PHE A 17 5.73 0.76 4.80
CA PHE A 17 6.16 2.10 4.45
C PHE A 17 7.31 2.08 3.46
N TYR A 18 7.43 1.02 2.66
CA TYR A 18 8.39 0.98 1.56
C TYR A 18 8.23 2.22 0.65
N PRO A 19 9.30 2.82 0.10
CA PRO A 19 9.24 4.15 -0.51
C PRO A 19 8.19 4.32 -1.62
N SER A 20 7.87 3.26 -2.36
CA SER A 20 6.88 3.31 -3.45
C SER A 20 5.41 3.22 -2.98
N LYS A 21 5.16 2.99 -1.69
CA LYS A 21 3.79 2.94 -1.15
C LYS A 21 3.15 4.33 -1.13
N ASN A 22 1.81 4.35 -1.10
CA ASN A 22 1.06 5.62 -0.99
C ASN A 22 1.48 6.51 0.18
N LEU A 23 1.81 5.90 1.32
CA LEU A 23 2.53 6.52 2.42
C LEU A 23 3.89 5.82 2.60
N GLY A 24 4.85 6.13 1.74
CA GLY A 24 6.21 5.60 1.83
C GLY A 24 7.12 6.44 2.73
N GLY A 25 8.06 5.82 3.43
CA GLY A 25 9.18 6.46 4.10
C GLY A 25 10.31 6.81 3.10
N ALA A 26 11.50 7.06 3.63
CA ALA A 26 12.74 7.22 2.88
C ALA A 26 13.66 5.98 3.01
N GLY A 27 13.06 4.81 3.25
CA GLY A 27 13.73 3.54 3.48
C GLY A 27 12.70 2.46 3.84
N ASP A 28 13.18 1.35 4.39
CA ASP A 28 12.30 0.30 4.89
C ASP A 28 11.60 0.71 6.18
N GLY A 29 10.38 0.23 6.34
CA GLY A 29 9.57 0.50 7.52
C GLY A 29 8.21 -0.15 7.45
N GLY A 30 7.61 -0.31 8.61
CA GLY A 30 6.27 -0.84 8.75
C GLY A 30 5.62 -0.47 10.07
N MET A 31 4.34 -0.78 10.17
CA MET A 31 3.54 -0.55 11.37
C MET A 31 2.48 -1.62 11.49
N VAL A 32 2.18 -2.01 12.73
CA VAL A 32 1.01 -2.83 13.06
C VAL A 32 0.04 -1.99 13.88
N THR A 33 -1.25 -2.06 13.54
CA THR A 33 -2.36 -1.46 14.30
C THR A 33 -3.26 -2.56 14.85
N THR A 34 -3.78 -2.38 16.05
CA THR A 34 -4.78 -3.30 16.64
C THR A 34 -5.57 -2.54 17.70
N ASN A 35 -6.82 -2.97 17.94
CA ASN A 35 -7.64 -2.50 19.07
C ASN A 35 -7.50 -3.42 20.29
N ASP A 36 -6.82 -4.56 20.17
CA ASP A 36 -6.61 -5.50 21.26
C ASP A 36 -5.34 -5.13 22.04
N ALA A 37 -5.52 -4.79 23.32
CA ALA A 37 -4.43 -4.37 24.20
C ALA A 37 -3.41 -5.49 24.45
N GLN A 38 -3.85 -6.76 24.51
CA GLN A 38 -2.96 -7.90 24.71
C GLN A 38 -2.10 -8.13 23.47
N VAL A 39 -2.71 -8.07 22.27
CA VAL A 39 -1.97 -8.16 21.01
C VAL A 39 -0.97 -7.00 20.88
N ALA A 40 -1.38 -5.77 21.22
CA ALA A 40 -0.51 -4.61 21.16
C ALA A 40 0.72 -4.75 22.08
N ASP A 41 0.52 -5.27 23.28
CA ASP A 41 1.59 -5.50 24.25
C ASP A 41 2.57 -6.60 23.78
N GLN A 42 2.04 -7.73 23.30
CA GLN A 42 2.86 -8.80 22.72
C GLN A 42 3.71 -8.28 21.54
N LEU A 43 3.13 -7.51 20.63
CA LEU A 43 3.84 -6.92 19.49
C LEU A 43 4.94 -5.94 19.92
N ARG A 44 4.72 -5.14 20.98
CA ARG A 44 5.74 -4.23 21.52
C ARG A 44 6.94 -4.97 22.09
N ARG A 45 6.72 -6.13 22.74
CA ARG A 45 7.80 -7.00 23.22
C ARG A 45 8.52 -7.65 22.04
N LEU A 46 7.79 -8.28 21.13
CA LEU A 46 8.35 -9.01 19.98
C LEU A 46 9.21 -8.14 19.07
N ARG A 47 8.80 -6.89 18.80
CA ARG A 47 9.56 -5.98 17.91
C ARG A 47 10.92 -5.53 18.46
N ASP A 48 11.17 -5.82 19.74
CA ASP A 48 12.30 -5.30 20.51
C ASP A 48 12.91 -6.41 21.38
N HIS A 49 13.30 -7.50 20.73
CA HIS A 49 13.98 -8.66 21.32
C HIS A 49 13.18 -9.37 22.42
N GLY A 50 11.85 -9.25 22.45
CA GLY A 50 11.01 -9.84 23.49
C GLY A 50 11.13 -9.16 24.85
N ARG A 51 11.62 -7.92 24.85
CA ARG A 51 11.94 -7.16 26.05
C ARG A 51 10.68 -6.74 26.80
N SER A 52 10.55 -7.13 28.07
CA SER A 52 9.50 -6.63 28.98
C SER A 52 9.97 -5.44 29.80
N GLN A 53 11.24 -5.44 30.22
CA GLN A 53 11.91 -4.36 30.95
C GLN A 53 13.38 -4.27 30.53
N LYS A 54 14.09 -3.21 30.92
CA LYS A 54 15.52 -3.05 30.57
C LYS A 54 16.31 -4.28 31.05
N TYR A 55 16.97 -4.98 30.12
CA TYR A 55 17.72 -6.23 30.34
C TYR A 55 16.90 -7.47 30.72
N SER A 56 15.56 -7.44 30.61
CA SER A 56 14.70 -8.62 30.79
C SER A 56 13.99 -8.99 29.48
N HIS A 57 14.14 -10.25 29.06
CA HIS A 57 13.61 -10.79 27.81
C HIS A 57 12.83 -12.07 28.11
N GLU A 58 11.50 -12.00 28.05
CA GLU A 58 10.60 -13.09 28.47
C GLU A 58 10.22 -14.05 27.34
N VAL A 59 10.33 -13.57 26.10
CA VAL A 59 9.94 -14.32 24.90
C VAL A 59 10.99 -14.14 23.82
N LEU A 60 11.09 -15.09 22.88
CA LEU A 60 11.93 -14.90 21.70
C LEU A 60 11.32 -13.81 20.80
N GLY A 61 12.05 -12.71 20.61
CA GLY A 61 11.65 -11.61 19.73
C GLY A 61 12.65 -11.33 18.61
N MET A 62 12.48 -10.18 17.98
CA MET A 62 13.30 -9.69 16.88
C MET A 62 13.67 -8.21 17.08
N ASN A 63 14.62 -7.71 16.30
CA ASN A 63 14.85 -6.27 16.18
C ASN A 63 14.10 -5.75 14.94
N SER A 64 12.89 -5.24 15.13
CA SER A 64 12.04 -4.76 14.04
C SER A 64 11.36 -3.45 14.43
N ARG A 65 12.17 -2.40 14.55
CA ARG A 65 11.75 -1.06 14.97
C ARG A 65 11.74 -0.12 13.77
N LEU A 66 10.86 0.88 13.84
CA LEU A 66 10.86 1.99 12.89
C LEU A 66 11.82 3.07 13.40
N ASP A 67 12.79 3.45 12.57
CA ASP A 67 13.73 4.51 12.92
C ASP A 67 13.02 5.84 13.18
N ALA A 68 13.53 6.62 14.13
CA ALA A 68 12.99 7.94 14.45
C ALA A 68 12.99 8.89 13.24
N LEU A 69 14.02 8.80 12.39
CA LEU A 69 14.10 9.56 11.15
C LEU A 69 12.98 9.16 10.16
N GLN A 70 12.75 7.86 9.98
CA GLN A 70 11.65 7.38 9.14
C GLN A 70 10.29 7.83 9.69
N ALA A 71 10.10 7.74 11.01
CA ALA A 71 8.88 8.21 11.66
C ALA A 71 8.65 9.72 11.45
N ALA A 72 9.69 10.55 11.55
CA ALA A 72 9.58 12.00 11.30
C ALA A 72 9.12 12.31 9.86
N ILE A 73 9.73 11.65 8.87
CA ILE A 73 9.36 11.78 7.45
C ILE A 73 7.92 11.34 7.23
N LEU A 74 7.53 10.19 7.78
CA LEU A 74 6.18 9.66 7.65
C LEU A 74 5.13 10.58 8.29
N ARG A 75 5.43 11.20 9.45
CA ARG A 75 4.53 12.17 10.10
C ARG A 75 4.23 13.36 9.20
N VAL A 76 5.23 13.89 8.49
CA VAL A 76 5.02 14.99 7.53
C VAL A 76 4.18 14.51 6.34
N LYS A 77 4.55 13.38 5.72
CA LYS A 77 3.83 12.83 4.55
C LYS A 77 2.38 12.46 4.87
N LEU A 78 2.09 12.03 6.10
CA LEU A 78 0.74 11.67 6.55
C LEU A 78 -0.24 12.84 6.44
N LEU A 79 0.20 14.07 6.70
CA LEU A 79 -0.63 15.28 6.57
C LEU A 79 -1.12 15.50 5.13
N HIS A 80 -0.37 15.01 4.14
CA HIS A 80 -0.70 15.17 2.72
C HIS A 80 -1.43 13.97 2.11
N LEU A 81 -1.47 12.83 2.82
CA LEU A 81 -1.93 11.55 2.29
C LEU A 81 -3.36 11.61 1.73
N ALA A 82 -4.27 12.30 2.42
CA ALA A 82 -5.66 12.44 1.97
C ALA A 82 -5.75 13.17 0.62
N ASN A 83 -5.05 14.31 0.49
CA ASN A 83 -5.01 15.06 -0.76
C ASN A 83 -4.33 14.28 -1.90
N TRP A 84 -3.20 13.62 -1.62
CA TRP A 84 -2.53 12.78 -2.63
C TRP A 84 -3.41 11.61 -3.08
N THR A 85 -4.17 11.02 -2.18
CA THR A 85 -5.11 9.95 -2.51
C THR A 85 -6.22 10.46 -3.41
N ARG A 86 -6.82 11.62 -3.12
CA ARG A 86 -7.81 12.26 -4.00
C ARG A 86 -7.24 12.52 -5.40
N ARG A 87 -6.03 13.08 -5.50
CA ARG A 87 -5.36 13.30 -6.80
C ARG A 87 -5.08 12.01 -7.57
N ARG A 88 -4.80 10.90 -6.89
CA ARG A 88 -4.68 9.58 -7.53
C ARG A 88 -6.02 9.09 -8.07
N GLN A 89 -7.11 9.35 -7.36
CA GLN A 89 -8.47 9.02 -7.82
C GLN A 89 -8.85 9.86 -9.05
N GLU A 90 -8.60 11.17 -9.05
CA GLU A 90 -8.80 12.04 -10.21
C GLU A 90 -8.04 11.53 -11.46
N LYS A 91 -6.79 11.09 -11.29
CA LYS A 91 -6.01 10.47 -12.38
C LYS A 91 -6.61 9.14 -12.83
N ALA A 92 -7.11 8.33 -11.92
CA ALA A 92 -7.77 7.06 -12.25
C ALA A 92 -9.05 7.30 -13.06
N GLU A 93 -9.87 8.28 -12.69
CA GLU A 93 -11.06 8.69 -13.46
C GLU A 93 -10.67 9.19 -14.84
N ARG A 94 -9.64 10.04 -14.94
CA ARG A 94 -9.11 10.51 -16.23
C ARG A 94 -8.68 9.35 -17.12
N TYR A 95 -7.98 8.35 -16.58
CA TYR A 95 -7.65 7.16 -17.36
C TYR A 95 -8.91 6.47 -17.86
N ARG A 96 -9.93 6.25 -17.02
CA ARG A 96 -11.17 5.59 -17.48
C ARG A 96 -11.85 6.35 -18.63
N ALA A 97 -11.97 7.68 -18.52
CA ALA A 97 -12.54 8.50 -19.58
C ALA A 97 -11.75 8.40 -20.89
N LEU A 98 -10.42 8.41 -20.84
CA LEU A 98 -9.58 8.30 -22.04
C LEU A 98 -9.63 6.90 -22.68
N PHE A 99 -9.79 5.84 -21.89
CA PHE A 99 -9.93 4.48 -22.42
C PHE A 99 -11.29 4.27 -23.10
N ASP A 100 -12.35 4.86 -22.54
CA ASP A 100 -13.70 4.87 -23.11
C ASP A 100 -13.73 5.69 -24.43
N GLU A 101 -13.18 6.90 -24.42
CA GLU A 101 -13.04 7.74 -25.64
C GLU A 101 -12.28 7.03 -26.76
N ALA A 102 -11.25 6.25 -26.42
CA ALA A 102 -10.48 5.47 -27.36
C ALA A 102 -11.13 4.12 -27.75
N ALA A 103 -12.31 3.79 -27.21
CA ALA A 103 -13.04 2.55 -27.41
C ALA A 103 -12.21 1.28 -27.10
N LEU A 104 -11.41 1.31 -26.03
CA LEU A 104 -10.47 0.24 -25.66
C LEU A 104 -11.03 -0.78 -24.65
N ASP A 105 -12.28 -0.63 -24.22
CA ASP A 105 -12.89 -1.45 -23.16
C ASP A 105 -12.96 -2.95 -23.49
N GLY A 106 -12.97 -3.30 -24.78
CA GLY A 106 -12.94 -4.70 -25.24
C GLY A 106 -11.55 -5.34 -25.21
N ASN A 107 -10.49 -4.54 -25.22
CA ASN A 107 -9.10 -5.01 -25.31
C ASN A 107 -8.36 -4.96 -23.97
N VAL A 108 -8.76 -4.03 -23.10
CA VAL A 108 -8.13 -3.76 -21.82
C VAL A 108 -9.17 -3.58 -20.73
N LYS A 109 -9.12 -4.42 -19.69
CA LYS A 109 -9.99 -4.31 -18.52
C LYS A 109 -9.35 -3.43 -17.45
N LEU A 110 -10.04 -2.35 -17.10
CA LEU A 110 -9.59 -1.37 -16.12
C LEU A 110 -9.86 -1.81 -14.67
N PRO A 111 -9.10 -1.27 -13.69
CA PRO A 111 -9.38 -1.49 -12.27
C PRO A 111 -10.58 -0.64 -11.82
N ALA A 112 -11.44 -1.23 -10.99
CA ALA A 112 -12.58 -0.56 -10.37
C ALA A 112 -12.62 -0.85 -8.86
N ALA A 113 -13.12 0.11 -8.09
CA ALA A 113 -13.37 -0.08 -6.67
C ALA A 113 -14.61 -0.98 -6.47
N PRO A 114 -14.55 -2.05 -5.67
CA PRO A 114 -15.76 -2.81 -5.30
C PRO A 114 -16.79 -1.93 -4.57
N PRO A 115 -18.08 -2.29 -4.57
CA PRO A 115 -19.10 -1.56 -3.82
C PRO A 115 -18.74 -1.41 -2.33
N GLY A 116 -18.88 -0.20 -1.80
CA GLY A 116 -18.53 0.13 -0.41
C GLY A 116 -17.03 0.18 -0.12
N CYS A 117 -16.17 0.03 -1.13
CA CYS A 117 -14.72 0.19 -1.00
C CYS A 117 -14.28 1.58 -1.49
N PHE A 118 -13.20 2.07 -0.88
CA PHE A 118 -12.51 3.27 -1.28
C PHE A 118 -11.14 2.87 -1.84
N HIS A 119 -10.90 3.11 -3.12
CA HIS A 119 -9.66 2.68 -3.79
C HIS A 119 -8.61 3.79 -3.74
N VAL A 120 -7.43 3.47 -3.22
CA VAL A 120 -6.33 4.43 -3.02
C VAL A 120 -5.32 4.46 -4.16
N TYR A 121 -5.45 3.55 -5.13
CA TYR A 121 -4.63 3.46 -6.34
C TYR A 121 -3.13 3.50 -6.05
N ASN A 122 -2.66 2.60 -5.18
CA ASN A 122 -1.22 2.31 -5.07
C ASN A 122 -0.66 1.89 -6.43
N GLN A 123 -1.48 1.15 -7.19
CA GLN A 123 -1.27 0.83 -8.59
C GLN A 123 -2.58 1.04 -9.35
N PHE A 124 -2.46 1.37 -10.64
CA PHE A 124 -3.57 1.35 -11.59
C PHE A 124 -3.35 0.14 -12.51
N THR A 125 -3.87 -1.02 -12.08
CA THR A 125 -3.61 -2.30 -12.73
C THR A 125 -4.66 -2.59 -13.80
N VAL A 126 -4.23 -2.61 -15.06
CA VAL A 126 -5.05 -3.05 -16.18
C VAL A 126 -4.82 -4.53 -16.50
N ARG A 127 -5.79 -5.18 -17.14
CA ARG A 127 -5.68 -6.56 -17.60
C ARG A 127 -5.91 -6.65 -19.10
N SER A 128 -5.13 -7.49 -19.78
CA SER A 128 -5.29 -7.79 -21.20
C SER A 128 -4.88 -9.25 -21.44
N SER A 129 -5.50 -9.92 -22.41
CA SER A 129 -5.08 -11.26 -22.85
C SER A 129 -3.68 -11.23 -23.46
N GLU A 130 -3.30 -10.11 -24.09
CA GLU A 130 -2.02 -9.89 -24.76
C GLU A 130 -1.03 -9.12 -23.86
N ARG A 131 -1.01 -9.41 -22.54
CA ARG A 131 -0.28 -8.61 -21.51
C ARG A 131 1.17 -8.33 -21.89
N ASP A 132 1.93 -9.35 -22.29
CA ASP A 132 3.36 -9.21 -22.59
C ASP A 132 3.59 -8.37 -23.86
N ARG A 133 2.81 -8.62 -24.92
CA ARG A 133 2.84 -7.83 -26.15
C ARG A 133 2.48 -6.36 -25.89
N LEU A 134 1.47 -6.10 -25.07
CA LEU A 134 1.09 -4.75 -24.66
C LEU A 134 2.21 -4.05 -23.88
N ARG A 135 2.85 -4.76 -22.95
CA ARG A 135 3.99 -4.23 -22.18
C ARG A 135 5.16 -3.86 -23.08
N GLU A 136 5.52 -4.70 -24.05
CA GLU A 136 6.58 -4.42 -25.01
C GLU A 136 6.23 -3.23 -25.91
N PHE A 137 4.99 -3.17 -26.40
CA PHE A 137 4.48 -2.06 -27.20
C PHE A 137 4.57 -0.70 -26.47
N LEU A 138 4.21 -0.68 -25.19
CA LEU A 138 4.28 0.51 -24.33
C LEU A 138 5.73 0.89 -24.02
N ARG A 139 6.59 -0.10 -23.71
CA ARG A 139 8.01 0.12 -23.45
C ARG A 139 8.73 0.74 -24.66
N ALA A 140 8.44 0.24 -25.86
CA ALA A 140 8.99 0.79 -27.10
C ALA A 140 8.60 2.27 -27.35
N ARG A 141 7.58 2.77 -26.64
CA ARG A 141 7.11 4.17 -26.67
C ARG A 141 7.51 4.98 -25.43
N GLY A 142 8.41 4.45 -24.61
CA GLY A 142 8.88 5.14 -23.39
C GLY A 142 7.85 5.15 -22.26
N ILE A 143 6.84 4.28 -22.29
CA ILE A 143 5.83 4.16 -21.22
C ILE A 143 6.21 2.97 -20.32
N PRO A 144 6.80 3.22 -19.13
CA PRO A 144 7.18 2.14 -18.23
C PRO A 144 5.95 1.49 -17.60
N THR A 145 6.01 0.17 -17.41
CA THR A 145 4.98 -0.62 -16.75
C THR A 145 5.59 -1.73 -15.92
N GLU A 146 4.89 -2.11 -14.85
CA GLU A 146 5.30 -3.17 -13.94
C GLU A 146 4.24 -4.25 -13.82
N ILE A 147 4.69 -5.49 -13.54
CA ILE A 147 3.81 -6.64 -13.32
C ILE A 147 3.81 -6.98 -11.83
N TYR A 148 2.64 -6.87 -11.21
CA TYR A 148 2.42 -7.20 -9.79
C TYR A 148 1.31 -8.25 -9.66
N TYR A 149 1.60 -9.54 -9.57
CA TYR A 149 2.90 -10.23 -9.69
C TYR A 149 2.86 -11.24 -10.86
N PRO A 150 4.01 -11.60 -11.46
CA PRO A 150 4.03 -12.45 -12.65
C PRO A 150 3.76 -13.93 -12.37
N ARG A 151 3.91 -14.35 -11.11
CA ARG A 151 3.69 -15.72 -10.66
C ARG A 151 2.85 -15.69 -9.38
N PRO A 152 1.91 -16.64 -9.19
CA PRO A 152 1.18 -16.80 -7.94
C PRO A 152 2.08 -17.06 -6.74
#